data_AF-A0A9D1FBH9-F1
#
_entry.id   AF-A0A9D1FBH9-F1
#
_cell.length_a   1.000
_cell.length_b   1.000
_cell.length_c   1.000
_cell.angle_alpha   90.00
_cell.angle_beta   90.00
_cell.angle_gamma   90.00
#
_symmetry.space_group_name_H-M   'P 1'
#
loop_
_entity.id
_entity.type
_entity.pdbx_description
1 polymer ?
#
loop_
_entity_poly.entity_id
_entity_poly.type
_entity_poly.pdbx_seq_one_letter_code
_entity_poly.pdbx_strand_id
1 'polypeptide(L)' 'MLFGVLGGAAALYAGLFAVFYFDLDGKFLYHVVEPFLCKHYDKIERRDITKIPYDVDKYPEYEYKT' A
#
# COMPACT_ATOMS: atom_id res chain seq x y z
N MET A 1 -21.33 19.47 -34.24
CA MET A 1 -21.42 19.22 -32.78
C MET A 1 -21.63 17.74 -32.45
N LEU A 2 -22.67 17.08 -32.96
CA LEU A 2 -23.00 15.68 -32.61
C LEU A 2 -21.87 14.67 -32.84
N PHE A 3 -21.26 14.66 -34.03
CA PHE A 3 -20.15 13.74 -34.35
C PHE A 3 -18.88 14.00 -33.53
N GLY A 4 -18.64 15.24 -33.10
CA GLY A 4 -17.51 15.56 -32.22
C GLY A 4 -17.72 15.05 -30.80
N VAL A 5 -18.94 15.15 -30.28
CA VAL A 5 -19.30 14.61 -28.96
C VAL A 5 -19.26 13.08 -28.97
N LEU A 6 -19.82 12.45 -30.01
CA LEU A 6 -19.78 10.99 -30.16
C LEU A 6 -18.35 10.46 -30.36
N GLY A 7 -17.52 11.14 -31.14
CA GLY A 7 -16.11 10.80 -31.31
C GLY A 7 -15.31 10.93 -30.02
N GLY A 8 -15.53 12.01 -29.26
CA GLY A 8 -14.90 12.20 -27.95
C GLY A 8 -15.33 11.13 -26.93
N ALA A 9 -16.62 10.81 -26.87
CA ALA A 9 -17.14 9.77 -26.00
C ALA A 9 -16.59 8.38 -26.35
N ALA A 10 -16.50 8.05 -27.64
CA ALA A 10 -15.92 6.79 -28.10
C ALA A 10 -14.42 6.69 -27.76
N ALA A 11 -13.67 7.78 -27.92
CA ALA A 11 -12.25 7.82 -27.56
C ALA A 11 -12.03 7.64 -26.04
N LEU A 12 -12.84 8.32 -25.22
CA LEU A 12 -12.80 8.15 -23.76
C LEU A 12 -13.15 6.71 -23.36
N TYR A 13 -14.19 6.13 -23.95
CA TYR A 13 -14.59 4.76 -23.68
C TYR A 13 -13.52 3.76 -24.10
N ALA A 14 -12.89 3.92 -25.27
CA ALA A 14 -11.79 3.08 -25.72
C ALA A 14 -10.56 3.20 -24.81
N GLY A 15 -10.24 4.42 -24.34
CA GLY A 15 -9.17 4.64 -23.38
C GLY A 15 -9.42 3.96 -22.03
N LEU A 16 -10.62 4.13 -21.47
CA LEU A 16 -11.02 3.43 -20.24
C LEU A 16 -11.00 1.91 -20.43
N PHE A 17 -11.54 1.42 -21.55
CA PHE A 17 -11.50 -0.01 -21.89
C PHE A 17 -10.06 -0.52 -21.95
N ALA A 18 -9.14 0.19 -22.60
CA ALA A 18 -7.75 -0.23 -22.67
C ALA A 18 -7.08 -0.27 -21.28
N VAL A 19 -7.32 0.74 -20.44
CA VAL A 19 -6.78 0.78 -19.06
C VAL A 19 -7.28 -0.42 -18.26
N PHE A 20 -8.58 -0.69 -18.28
CA PHE A 20 -9.18 -1.80 -17.52
C PHE A 20 -8.87 -3.18 -18.11
N TYR A 21 -9.00 -3.36 -19.43
CA TYR A 21 -8.83 -4.66 -20.09
C TYR A 21 -7.38 -5.16 -20.03
N PHE A 22 -6.41 -4.25 -20.16
CA PHE A 22 -4.98 -4.61 -20.09
C PHE A 22 -4.39 -4.49 -18.69
N ASP A 23 -5.21 -4.13 -17.69
CA ASP A 23 -4.82 -3.95 -16.29
C ASP A 23 -3.60 -3.02 -16.16
N LEU A 24 -3.67 -1.86 -16.83
CA LEU A 24 -2.55 -0.92 -16.88
C LEU A 24 -2.32 -0.23 -15.54
N ASP A 25 -3.36 -0.04 -14.75
CA ASP A 25 -3.30 0.44 -13.38
C ASP A 25 -2.60 -0.56 -12.46
N GLY A 26 -2.96 -1.86 -12.53
CA GLY A 26 -2.29 -2.92 -11.78
C GLY A 26 -0.80 -3.02 -12.14
N LYS A 27 -0.49 -3.01 -13.44
CA LYS A 27 0.91 -3.04 -13.92
C LYS A 27 1.70 -1.81 -13.51
N PHE A 28 1.09 -0.63 -13.57
CA PHE A 28 1.74 0.60 -13.13
C PHE A 28 2.01 0.56 -11.61
N LEU A 29 1.04 0.09 -10.83
CA LEU A 29 1.18 -0.07 -9.38
C LEU A 29 2.33 -1.01 -9.04
N TYR A 30 2.42 -2.17 -9.71
CA TYR A 30 3.45 -3.19 -9.47
C TYR A 30 4.85 -2.76 -9.94
N HIS A 31 4.96 -2.19 -11.14
CA HIS A 31 6.27 -1.89 -11.73
C HIS A 31 6.87 -0.56 -11.31
N VAL A 32 6.06 0.40 -10.86
CA VAL A 32 6.52 1.77 -10.55
C VAL A 32 6.25 2.12 -9.10
N VAL A 33 5.01 1.99 -8.65
CA VAL A 33 4.60 2.48 -7.32
C VAL A 33 5.18 1.59 -6.23
N GLU A 34 5.04 0.28 -6.33
CA GLU A 34 5.57 -0.67 -5.35
C GLU A 34 7.08 -0.52 -5.13
N PRO A 35 7.96 -0.55 -6.14
CA PRO A 35 9.40 -0.38 -5.91
C PRO A 35 9.75 1.00 -5.35
N PHE A 36 8.99 2.04 -5.70
CA PHE A 36 9.16 3.37 -5.11
C PHE A 36 8.81 3.38 -3.62
N LEU A 37 7.67 2.77 -3.24
CA LEU A 37 7.23 2.68 -1.86
C LEU A 37 8.17 1.79 -1.05
N CYS A 38 8.55 0.61 -1.53
CA CYS A 38 9.53 -0.26 -0.87
C CYS A 38 10.85 0.50 -0.64
N LYS A 39 11.39 1.20 -1.65
CA LYS A 39 12.60 2.02 -1.49
C LYS A 39 12.46 3.13 -0.43
N HIS A 40 11.26 3.66 -0.22
CA HIS A 40 11.01 4.67 0.80
C HIS A 40 10.87 4.05 2.20
N TYR A 41 10.05 3.00 2.33
CA TYR A 41 9.72 2.39 3.62
C TYR A 41 10.77 1.40 4.13
N ASP A 42 11.56 0.77 3.25
CA ASP A 42 12.65 -0.15 3.63
C ASP A 42 13.79 0.57 4.37
N LYS A 43 13.89 1.90 4.23
CA LYS A 43 14.87 2.72 4.96
C LYS A 43 14.45 3.00 6.40
N ILE A 44 13.23 2.65 6.77
CA ILE A 44 12.74 2.84 8.13
C ILE A 44 13.19 1.63 8.95
N GLU A 45 14.12 1.85 9.87
CA GLU A 45 14.57 0.81 10.78
C GLU A 45 13.36 0.29 11.59
N ARG A 46 13.08 -1.01 11.45
CA ARG A 46 12.08 -1.67 12.28
C ARG A 46 12.68 -1.89 13.67
N ARG A 47 11.96 -1.45 14.70
CA ARG A 47 12.34 -1.77 16.08
C ARG A 47 12.19 -3.27 16.30
N ASP A 48 13.26 -3.90 16.74
CA ASP A 48 13.24 -5.30 17.15
C ASP A 48 12.55 -5.42 18.51
N ILE A 49 11.27 -5.81 18.49
CA ILE A 49 10.46 -5.96 19.70
C ILE A 49 11.03 -7.02 20.67
N THR A 50 11.80 -7.97 20.17
CA THR A 50 12.42 -9.04 20.96
C THR A 50 13.59 -8.54 21.79
N LYS A 51 14.17 -7.39 21.43
CA LYS A 51 15.26 -6.75 22.19
C LYS A 51 14.75 -5.69 23.16
N ILE A 52 13.45 -5.41 23.17
CA ILE A 52 12.87 -4.46 24.12
C ILE A 52 12.73 -5.21 25.46
N PRO A 53 13.46 -4.82 26.51
CA PRO A 53 13.30 -5.44 27.82
C PRO A 53 11.88 -5.20 28.32
N TYR A 54 11.24 -6.25 28.83
CA TYR A 54 9.98 -6.11 29.55
C TYR A 54 10.26 -5.50 30.93
N ASP A 55 9.38 -4.63 31.41
CA ASP A 55 9.42 -4.04 32.75
C ASP A 55 9.02 -5.09 33.83
N VAL A 56 9.58 -6.30 33.78
CA VAL A 56 9.29 -7.39 34.73
C VAL A 56 9.83 -7.06 36.13
N ASP A 57 10.97 -6.37 36.21
CA ASP A 57 11.62 -6.00 37.48
C ASP A 57 11.04 -4.71 38.09
N LYS A 58 10.10 -4.04 37.40
CA LYS A 58 9.58 -2.74 37.80
C LYS A 58 8.52 -2.82 38.90
N TYR A 59 7.87 -3.97 39.04
CA TYR A 59 6.77 -4.17 39.98
C TYR A 59 7.12 -5.29 40.96
N PRO A 60 6.71 -5.16 42.24
CA PRO A 60 6.90 -6.24 43.20
C PRO A 60 6.11 -7.49 42.80
N GLU A 61 6.64 -8.67 43.11
CA GLU A 61 5.94 -9.94 42.91
C GLU A 61 4.60 -9.97 43.66
N TYR A 62 3.54 -10.43 42.99
CA TYR A 62 2.21 -10.52 43.58
C TYR A 62 2.04 -11.85 44.30
N GLU A 63 1.89 -11.81 45.63
CA GLU A 63 1.53 -13.00 46.41
C GLU A 63 0.04 -13.31 46.27
N TYR A 64 -0.28 -14.52 45.81
CA TYR A 64 -1.65 -15.03 45.83
C TYR A 64 -1.98 -15.50 47.25
N LYS A 65 -3.00 -14.88 47.88
CA LYS A 65 -3.57 -15.43 49.11
C LYS A 65 -4.48 -16.60 48.74
N THR A 66 -4.04 -17.82 49.05
CA THR A 66 -4.87 -19.04 48.98
C THR A 66 -5.63 -19.22 50.28
#